data_AF-A0A7S2B9V0-F1
#
_entry.id   AF-A0A7S2B9V0-F1
#
_cell.length_a   1.000
_cell.length_b   1.000
_cell.length_c   1.000
_cell.angle_alpha   90.00
_cell.angle_beta   90.00
_cell.angle_gamma   90.00
#
_symmetry.space_group_name_H-M   'P 1'
#
loop_
_entity.id
_entity.type
_entity.pdbx_description
1 polymer ?
#
loop_
_entity_poly.entity_id
_entity_poly.type
_entity_poly.pdbx_seq_one_letter_code
_entity_poly.pdbx_strand_id
1 'polypeptide(L)'
;AGNGSALERPLLLSFEIPNLHKVRESFGALRELVEGCPSDSAWLASLSKTGWLESIRQLLVAALTVARLLHDSDPRLVVVHCSDGWDRTAQVSSLTQVLLDPFYRTAEGLAVLVEKDWVSFGHQFEDRRFGAAVGRGEMQGPIFL
;
A
#
# COMPACT_ATOMS: atom_id res chain seq x y z
N ALA A 1 22.03 40.19 -9.88
CA ALA A 1 20.65 39.69 -10.07
C ALA A 1 20.75 38.25 -10.57
N GLY A 2 20.66 37.28 -9.67
CA GLY A 2 20.80 35.86 -10.01
C GLY A 2 19.54 35.37 -10.74
N ASN A 3 19.73 34.73 -11.89
CA ASN A 3 18.69 34.02 -12.62
C ASN A 3 17.90 33.13 -11.67
N GLY A 4 16.64 33.50 -11.40
CA GLY A 4 15.68 32.59 -10.79
C GLY A 4 15.50 31.42 -11.76
N SER A 5 16.04 30.26 -11.39
CA SER A 5 15.76 29.02 -12.10
C SER A 5 14.24 28.88 -12.21
N ALA A 6 13.74 28.73 -13.43
CA ALA A 6 12.38 28.31 -13.65
C ALA A 6 12.17 27.03 -12.84
N LEU A 7 11.25 27.04 -11.86
CA LEU A 7 10.91 25.86 -11.09
C LEU A 7 10.60 24.73 -12.07
N GLU A 8 11.45 23.70 -12.09
CA GLU A 8 11.21 22.52 -12.91
C GLU A 8 9.81 21.98 -12.60
N ARG A 9 9.07 21.61 -13.64
CA ARG A 9 7.73 21.05 -13.45
C ARG A 9 7.85 19.77 -12.64
N PRO A 10 7.02 19.58 -11.59
CA PRO A 10 7.02 18.33 -10.85
C PRO A 10 6.66 17.17 -11.77
N LEU A 11 7.42 16.07 -11.68
CA LEU A 11 7.12 14.82 -12.36
C LEU A 11 5.95 14.14 -11.65
N LEU A 12 4.81 14.02 -12.32
CA LEU A 12 3.64 13.31 -11.80
C LEU A 12 3.67 11.85 -12.26
N LEU A 13 3.74 10.91 -11.30
CA LEU A 13 3.66 9.47 -11.54
C LEU A 13 2.37 8.93 -10.94
N SER A 14 1.65 8.12 -11.72
CA SER A 14 0.41 7.46 -11.29
C SER A 14 0.62 5.97 -11.16
N PHE A 15 0.08 5.38 -10.09
CA PHE A 15 0.11 3.94 -9.84
C PHE A 15 -1.31 3.41 -9.74
N GLU A 16 -1.55 2.26 -10.36
CA GLU A 16 -2.86 1.58 -10.40
C GLU A 16 -3.16 0.81 -9.10
N ILE A 17 -2.80 1.36 -7.94
CA ILE A 17 -3.04 0.69 -6.65
C ILE A 17 -4.55 0.66 -6.37
N PRO A 18 -5.15 -0.52 -6.14
CA PRO A 18 -6.58 -0.67 -5.96
C PRO A 18 -7.11 0.14 -4.78
N ASN A 19 -8.35 0.61 -4.91
CA ASN A 19 -9.06 1.26 -3.81
C ASN A 19 -9.60 0.21 -2.82
N LEU A 20 -10.14 0.68 -1.70
CA LEU A 20 -10.67 -0.14 -0.62
C LEU A 20 -11.65 -1.23 -1.11
N HIS A 21 -12.58 -0.88 -1.99
CA HIS A 21 -13.57 -1.82 -2.50
C HIS A 21 -12.93 -2.98 -3.27
N LYS A 22 -12.00 -2.67 -4.19
CA LYS A 22 -11.28 -3.69 -4.96
C LYS A 22 -10.42 -4.59 -4.06
N VAL A 23 -9.73 -4.00 -3.06
CA VAL A 23 -8.94 -4.78 -2.09
C VAL A 23 -9.83 -5.72 -1.28
N ARG A 24 -11.01 -5.24 -0.84
CA ARG A 24 -11.99 -6.08 -0.12
C ARG A 24 -12.51 -7.23 -0.98
N GLU A 25 -12.91 -6.95 -2.21
CA GLU A 25 -13.40 -7.98 -3.15
C GLU A 25 -12.31 -9.02 -3.44
N SER A 26 -11.10 -8.56 -3.70
CA SER A 26 -9.94 -9.42 -3.96
C SER A 26 -9.63 -10.34 -2.79
N PHE A 27 -9.63 -9.81 -1.56
CA PHE A 27 -9.43 -10.61 -0.36
C PHE A 27 -10.58 -11.58 -0.09
N GLY A 28 -11.83 -11.18 -0.34
CA GLY A 28 -12.99 -12.06 -0.25
C GLY A 28 -12.85 -13.27 -1.17
N ALA A 29 -12.50 -13.04 -2.43
CA ALA A 29 -12.25 -14.09 -3.42
C ALA A 29 -11.07 -14.99 -3.02
N LEU A 30 -10.00 -14.43 -2.46
CA LEU A 30 -8.87 -15.21 -1.93
C LEU A 30 -9.31 -16.12 -0.79
N ARG A 31 -10.11 -15.61 0.15
CA ARG A 31 -10.59 -16.37 1.29
C ARG A 31 -11.48 -17.53 0.84
N GLU A 32 -12.43 -17.27 -0.06
CA GLU A 32 -13.28 -18.31 -0.65
C GLU A 32 -12.47 -19.38 -1.38
N LEU A 33 -11.43 -18.99 -2.11
CA LEU A 33 -10.52 -19.92 -2.76
C LEU A 33 -9.79 -20.83 -1.77
N VAL A 34 -9.26 -20.26 -0.69
CA VAL A 34 -8.51 -21.01 0.33
C VAL A 34 -9.45 -21.94 1.10
N GLU A 35 -10.64 -21.46 1.50
CA GLU A 35 -11.66 -22.25 2.22
C GLU A 35 -12.24 -23.36 1.33
N GLY A 36 -12.39 -23.11 0.03
CA GLY A 36 -12.93 -24.07 -0.93
C GLY A 36 -11.96 -25.20 -1.31
N CYS A 37 -10.66 -25.07 -0.99
CA CYS A 37 -9.62 -26.08 -1.19
C CYS A 37 -9.71 -26.80 -2.57
N PRO A 38 -9.60 -26.08 -3.70
CA PRO A 38 -9.71 -26.70 -5.01
C PRO A 38 -8.50 -27.61 -5.30
N SER A 39 -8.64 -28.48 -6.30
CA SER A 39 -7.55 -29.33 -6.77
C SER A 39 -6.34 -28.51 -7.25
N ASP A 40 -5.13 -29.02 -7.00
CA ASP A 40 -3.84 -28.40 -7.36
C ASP A 40 -3.76 -27.89 -8.80
N SER A 41 -4.34 -28.62 -9.76
CA SER A 41 -4.31 -28.26 -11.19
C SER A 41 -5.02 -26.95 -11.51
N ALA A 42 -5.99 -26.51 -10.70
CA ALA A 42 -6.75 -25.27 -10.88
C ALA A 42 -6.32 -24.15 -9.92
N TRP A 43 -5.42 -24.44 -8.96
CA TRP A 43 -5.06 -23.51 -7.89
C TRP A 43 -4.49 -22.19 -8.42
N LEU A 44 -3.43 -22.24 -9.23
CA LEU A 44 -2.74 -21.04 -9.73
C LEU A 44 -3.65 -20.16 -10.60
N ALA A 45 -4.47 -20.79 -11.45
CA ALA A 45 -5.43 -20.07 -12.29
C ALA A 45 -6.52 -19.39 -11.44
N SER A 46 -6.99 -20.06 -10.38
CA SER A 46 -7.98 -19.51 -9.47
C SER A 46 -7.40 -18.41 -8.58
N LEU A 47 -6.16 -18.58 -8.11
CA LEU A 47 -5.41 -17.57 -7.35
C LEU A 47 -5.21 -16.31 -8.17
N SER A 48 -4.81 -16.43 -9.44
CA SER A 48 -4.68 -15.29 -10.36
C SER A 48 -6.00 -14.53 -10.50
N LYS A 49 -7.14 -15.22 -10.60
CA LYS A 49 -8.47 -14.60 -10.70
C LYS A 49 -8.88 -13.80 -9.46
N THR A 50 -8.30 -14.07 -8.29
CA THR A 50 -8.57 -13.25 -7.09
C THR A 50 -8.04 -11.82 -7.22
N GLY A 51 -7.02 -11.59 -8.06
CA GLY A 51 -6.34 -10.30 -8.17
C GLY A 51 -5.49 -9.90 -6.95
N TRP A 52 -5.38 -10.76 -5.93
CA TRP A 52 -4.72 -10.40 -4.67
C TRP A 52 -3.22 -10.16 -4.85
N LEU A 53 -2.54 -11.10 -5.52
CA LEU A 53 -1.11 -10.96 -5.80
C LEU A 53 -0.79 -9.81 -6.75
N GLU A 54 -1.69 -9.49 -7.68
CA GLU A 54 -1.53 -8.33 -8.56
C GLU A 54 -1.65 -7.01 -7.76
N SER A 55 -2.59 -6.95 -6.81
CA SER A 55 -2.74 -5.81 -5.90
C SER A 55 -1.47 -5.58 -5.06
N ILE A 56 -0.90 -6.65 -4.50
CA ILE A 56 0.38 -6.60 -3.76
C ILE A 56 1.52 -6.16 -4.69
N ARG A 57 1.59 -6.71 -5.90
CA ARG A 57 2.62 -6.35 -6.88
C ARG A 57 2.59 -4.87 -7.21
N GLN A 58 1.41 -4.30 -7.45
CA GLN A 58 1.24 -2.88 -7.76
C GLN A 58 1.72 -1.99 -6.60
N LEU A 59 1.41 -2.38 -5.36
CA LEU A 59 1.87 -1.68 -4.16
C LEU A 59 3.40 -1.70 -4.03
N LEU A 60 4.02 -2.88 -4.20
CA LEU A 60 5.47 -3.04 -4.14
C LEU A 60 6.20 -2.27 -5.25
N VAL A 61 5.63 -2.25 -6.47
CA VAL A 61 6.17 -1.47 -7.60
C VAL A 61 6.15 0.03 -7.29
N ALA A 62 5.09 0.54 -6.66
CA ALA A 62 5.02 1.94 -6.25
C ALA A 62 6.08 2.27 -5.20
N ALA A 63 6.15 1.48 -4.12
CA ALA A 63 7.13 1.68 -3.05
C ALA A 63 8.58 1.60 -3.54
N LEU A 64 8.88 0.66 -4.43
CA LEU A 64 10.21 0.51 -5.05
C LEU A 64 10.54 1.69 -5.96
N THR A 65 9.58 2.18 -6.74
CA THR A 65 9.76 3.37 -7.59
C THR A 65 10.09 4.59 -6.72
N VAL A 66 9.33 4.82 -5.64
CA VAL A 66 9.61 5.91 -4.69
C VAL A 66 10.98 5.75 -4.04
N ALA A 67 11.35 4.53 -3.62
CA ALA A 67 12.65 4.26 -3.02
C ALA A 67 13.82 4.60 -3.96
N ARG A 68 13.71 4.24 -5.25
CA ARG A 68 14.71 4.59 -6.28
C ARG A 68 14.81 6.10 -6.48
N LEU A 69 13.68 6.80 -6.59
CA LEU A 69 13.68 8.26 -6.73
C LEU A 69 14.35 8.97 -5.55
N LEU A 70 14.33 8.40 -4.35
CA LEU A 70 14.96 8.96 -3.16
C LEU A 70 16.46 8.61 -3.02
N HIS A 71 16.92 7.50 -3.62
CA HIS A 71 18.25 6.94 -3.35
C HIS A 71 19.15 6.78 -4.57
N ASP A 72 18.63 6.95 -5.79
CA ASP A 72 19.44 6.93 -7.01
C ASP A 72 20.44 8.10 -7.04
N SER A 73 21.41 8.04 -7.96
CA SER A 73 22.50 9.02 -8.08
C SER A 73 22.06 10.48 -8.28
N ASP A 74 20.80 10.71 -8.65
CA ASP A 74 20.14 12.02 -8.76
C ASP A 74 18.85 12.00 -7.90
N PRO A 75 18.96 12.14 -6.57
CA PRO A 75 17.83 11.98 -5.67
C PRO A 75 16.84 13.12 -5.80
N ARG A 76 15.55 12.79 -5.73
CA ARG A 76 14.43 13.73 -5.91
C ARG A 76 13.62 13.84 -4.63
N LEU A 77 13.10 15.03 -4.36
CA LEU A 77 12.04 15.20 -3.37
C LEU A 77 10.76 14.53 -3.91
N VAL A 78 10.21 13.57 -3.16
CA VAL A 78 8.99 12.86 -3.54
C VAL A 78 7.86 13.21 -2.57
N VAL A 79 6.68 13.52 -3.12
CA VAL A 79 5.43 13.66 -2.37
C VAL A 79 4.52 12.49 -2.73
N VAL A 80 4.14 11.69 -1.74
CA VAL A 80 3.22 10.56 -1.91
C VAL A 80 1.84 11.00 -1.44
N HIS A 81 0.82 10.81 -2.28
CA HIS A 81 -0.57 11.05 -1.90
C HIS A 81 -1.52 10.03 -2.54
N CYS A 82 -2.72 9.93 -2.01
CA CYS A 82 -3.85 9.25 -2.65
C CYS A 82 -5.09 10.16 -2.61
N SER A 83 -6.29 9.60 -2.59
CA SER A 83 -7.54 10.37 -2.45
C SER A 83 -7.60 11.09 -1.09
N ASP A 84 -7.61 10.30 0.00
CA ASP A 84 -7.84 10.79 1.36
C ASP A 84 -6.57 10.80 2.21
N GLY A 85 -5.49 10.19 1.71
CA GLY A 85 -4.17 10.25 2.33
C GLY A 85 -3.88 9.22 3.42
N TRP A 86 -4.86 8.41 3.86
CA TRP A 86 -4.73 7.54 5.04
C TRP A 86 -4.65 6.03 4.77
N ASP A 87 -4.80 5.58 3.52
CA ASP A 87 -4.74 4.16 3.14
C ASP A 87 -3.50 3.88 2.29
N ARG A 88 -3.58 4.13 0.98
CA ARG A 88 -2.51 3.83 0.02
C ARG A 88 -1.25 4.66 0.27
N THR A 89 -1.39 5.89 0.76
CA THR A 89 -0.25 6.70 1.18
C THR A 89 0.55 6.01 2.27
N ALA A 90 -0.12 5.54 3.34
CA ALA A 90 0.53 4.87 4.47
C ALA A 90 1.23 3.58 4.01
N GLN A 91 0.56 2.78 3.17
CA GLN A 91 1.17 1.59 2.58
C GLN A 91 2.46 1.89 1.81
N VAL A 92 2.42 2.86 0.89
CA VAL A 92 3.58 3.21 0.05
C VAL A 92 4.68 3.85 0.89
N SER A 93 4.37 4.80 1.77
CA SER A 93 5.36 5.50 2.59
C SER A 93 6.06 4.55 3.57
N SER A 94 5.32 3.65 4.22
CA SER A 94 5.90 2.70 5.16
C SER A 94 6.76 1.66 4.44
N LEU A 95 6.31 1.14 3.30
CA LEU A 95 7.10 0.19 2.52
C LEU A 95 8.40 0.82 1.98
N THR A 96 8.35 2.04 1.46
CA THR A 96 9.54 2.78 1.03
C THR A 96 10.55 2.93 2.18
N GLN A 97 10.08 3.24 3.38
CA GLN A 97 10.93 3.36 4.57
C GLN A 97 11.58 2.03 4.96
N VAL A 98 10.85 0.91 4.92
CA VAL A 98 11.41 -0.44 5.15
C VAL A 98 12.48 -0.80 4.11
N LEU A 99 12.28 -0.40 2.84
CA LEU A 99 13.24 -0.63 1.76
C LEU A 99 14.54 0.16 1.96
N LEU A 100 14.45 1.41 2.41
CA LEU A 100 15.59 2.34 2.47
C LEU A 100 16.33 2.32 3.81
N ASP A 101 15.64 2.14 4.93
CA ASP A 101 16.24 2.29 6.26
C ASP A 101 16.27 0.93 6.99
N PRO A 102 17.46 0.39 7.30
CA PRO A 102 17.60 -0.84 8.08
C PRO A 102 16.95 -0.80 9.46
N PHE A 103 16.79 0.38 10.08
CA PHE A 103 16.15 0.51 11.39
C PHE A 103 14.73 -0.05 11.38
N TYR A 104 13.92 0.29 10.36
CA TYR A 104 12.54 -0.17 10.23
C TYR A 104 12.40 -1.67 9.92
N ARG A 105 13.52 -2.40 9.74
CA ARG A 105 13.56 -3.88 9.62
C ARG A 105 13.84 -4.59 10.96
N THR A 106 13.97 -3.84 12.04
CA THR A 106 14.01 -4.37 13.41
C THR A 106 12.61 -4.42 14.02
N ALA A 107 12.39 -5.22 15.07
CA ALA A 107 11.10 -5.26 15.76
C ALA A 107 10.70 -3.89 16.34
N GLU A 108 11.67 -3.18 16.94
CA GLU A 108 11.47 -1.83 17.46
C GLU A 108 11.15 -0.83 16.35
N GLY A 109 11.95 -0.83 15.28
CA GLY A 109 11.73 0.08 14.17
C GLY A 109 10.41 -0.18 13.47
N LEU A 110 10.01 -1.44 13.28
CA LEU A 110 8.70 -1.74 12.71
C LEU A 110 7.55 -1.23 13.60
N ALA A 111 7.65 -1.37 14.93
CA ALA A 111 6.66 -0.82 15.85
C ALA A 111 6.59 0.72 15.76
N VAL A 112 7.75 1.39 15.72
CA VAL A 112 7.82 2.85 15.51
C VAL A 112 7.18 3.25 14.17
N LEU A 113 7.42 2.48 13.11
CA LEU A 113 6.87 2.76 11.80
C LEU A 113 5.34 2.64 11.78
N VAL A 114 4.78 1.62 12.44
CA VAL A 114 3.33 1.44 12.57
C VAL A 114 2.71 2.59 13.39
N GLU A 115 3.27 2.91 14.55
CA GLU A 115 2.79 4.03 15.37
C GLU A 115 2.86 5.37 14.64
N LYS A 116 3.92 5.58 13.86
CA LYS A 116 4.10 6.79 13.07
C LYS A 116 3.14 6.83 11.88
N ASP A 117 3.35 6.00 10.86
CA ASP A 117 2.71 6.14 9.54
C ASP A 117 1.27 5.63 9.48
N TRP A 118 0.87 4.80 10.43
CA TRP A 118 -0.46 4.22 10.44
C TRP A 118 -1.33 4.81 11.55
N VAL A 119 -0.87 4.79 12.80
CA VAL A 119 -1.67 5.29 13.93
C VAL A 119 -1.70 6.82 13.94
N SER A 120 -0.53 7.47 14.00
CA SER A 120 -0.45 8.93 14.15
C SER A 120 -0.92 9.68 12.90
N PHE A 121 -0.72 9.11 11.70
CA PHE A 121 -1.21 9.67 10.44
C PHE A 121 -2.67 9.27 10.12
N GLY A 122 -3.36 8.59 11.03
CA GLY A 122 -4.82 8.50 11.02
C GLY A 122 -5.41 7.43 10.10
N HIS A 123 -4.69 6.33 9.87
CA HIS A 123 -5.30 5.15 9.25
C HIS A 123 -6.52 4.72 10.07
N GLN A 124 -7.67 4.54 9.42
CA GLN A 124 -8.95 4.30 10.09
C GLN A 124 -9.09 2.83 10.53
N PHE A 125 -8.23 2.35 11.43
CA PHE A 125 -8.19 0.95 11.86
C PHE A 125 -9.55 0.35 12.24
N GLU A 126 -10.36 1.09 13.02
CA GLU A 126 -11.69 0.64 13.43
C GLU A 126 -12.66 0.47 12.26
N ASP A 127 -12.58 1.34 11.25
CA ASP A 127 -13.42 1.25 10.05
C ASP A 127 -12.96 0.13 9.12
N ARG A 128 -11.64 -0.07 9.02
CA ARG A 128 -11.02 -1.06 8.14
C ARG A 128 -11.12 -2.49 8.69
N ARG A 129 -11.35 -2.64 10.00
CA ARG A 129 -11.44 -3.93 10.68
C ARG A 129 -12.49 -4.85 10.04
N PHE A 130 -12.03 -6.00 9.55
CA PHE A 130 -12.89 -7.04 9.00
C PHE A 130 -13.68 -7.73 10.12
N GLY A 131 -15.00 -7.90 9.95
CA GLY A 131 -15.86 -8.60 10.91
C GLY A 131 -16.40 -7.77 12.08
N ALA A 132 -16.25 -6.44 12.06
CA ALA A 132 -16.91 -5.55 13.02
C ALA A 132 -18.43 -5.42 12.73
N ALA A 133 -19.22 -5.20 13.79
CA ALA A 133 -20.68 -5.26 13.80
C ALA A 133 -21.39 -4.38 12.73
N VAL A 134 -22.61 -4.83 12.40
CA VAL A 134 -23.58 -4.30 11.41
C VAL A 134 -23.52 -2.77 11.25
N GLY A 135 -23.30 -2.31 10.01
CA GLY A 135 -23.50 -0.91 9.61
C GLY A 135 -22.31 -0.22 8.91
N ARG A 136 -21.10 -0.80 8.92
CA ARG A 136 -19.90 -0.22 8.27
C ARG A 136 -19.27 -1.05 7.15
N GLY A 137 -20.04 -1.99 6.58
CA GLY A 137 -19.52 -2.94 5.59
C GLY A 137 -18.80 -2.29 4.40
N GLU A 138 -19.20 -1.09 3.99
CA GLU A 138 -18.58 -0.36 2.88
C GLU A 138 -17.18 0.18 3.18
N MET A 139 -16.88 0.48 4.45
CA MET A 139 -15.60 1.05 4.89
C MET A 139 -14.60 -0.01 5.37
N GLN A 140 -15.01 -1.28 5.39
CA GLN A 140 -14.16 -2.41 5.76
C GLN A 140 -13.27 -2.84 4.60
N GLY A 141 -12.04 -3.25 4.91
CA GLY A 141 -11.13 -3.88 3.97
C GLY A 141 -9.71 -4.06 4.53
N PRO A 142 -8.99 -5.08 4.05
CA PRO A 142 -7.68 -5.46 4.60
C PRO A 142 -6.56 -4.57 4.03
N ILE A 143 -6.53 -3.30 4.41
CA ILE A 143 -5.50 -2.36 3.94
C ILE A 143 -4.16 -2.56 4.68
N PHE A 144 -4.20 -2.86 5.98
CA PHE A 144 -3.01 -3.08 6.80
C PHE A 144 -2.49 -4.53 6.80
N LEU A 145 -3.33 -5.49 6.37
CA LEU A 145 -3.00 -6.92 6.33
C LEU A 145 -1.95 -7.22 5.25
#